data_AF-A0A401TSM1-F1
#
_entry.id   AF-A0A401TSM1-F1
#
_cell.length_a   1.000
_cell.length_b   1.000
_cell.length_c   1.000
_cell.angle_alpha   90.00
_cell.angle_beta   90.00
_cell.angle_gamma   90.00
#
_symmetry.space_group_name_H-M   'P 1'
#
loop_
_entity.id
_entity.type
_entity.pdbx_description
1 polymer ?
#
loop_
_entity_poly.entity_id
_entity_poly.type
_entity_poly.pdbx_seq_one_letter_code
_entity_poly.pdbx_strand_id
1 'polypeptide(L)'
;MSLFVWYFGTRRRYDGVPHHTILLGPRYKRLLTDIFDRKVLADDFSLYLHRPTATDTSLAPDGCDAFYVLSPVPHLQGGTDWSVMAEDYRLAIAGELARTVLPGLEDEIVSSRLLTPQDFQDRLSSFRGAAFGLEPILTQSAWFRPHNKSEDIQNLYLVGAGTHPGAGLPGVLSSARVLDSLVPDASHLASLVTA
;
A
#
# COMPACT_ATOMS: atom_id res chain seq x y z
N MET A 1 9.70 -2.00 4.56
CA MET A 1 8.88 -2.85 3.65
C MET A 1 8.16 -1.99 2.62
N SER A 2 7.84 -2.55 1.47
CA SER A 2 6.97 -1.99 0.45
C SER A 2 5.97 -3.05 -0.05
N LEU A 3 5.26 -2.76 -1.13
CA LEU A 3 4.27 -3.64 -1.74
C LEU A 3 4.53 -3.79 -3.24
N PHE A 4 4.18 -4.97 -3.75
CA PHE A 4 3.83 -5.17 -5.14
C PHE A 4 2.32 -5.30 -5.22
N VAL A 5 1.68 -4.49 -6.08
CA VAL A 5 0.22 -4.49 -6.25
C VAL A 5 -0.11 -4.76 -7.71
N TRP A 6 -0.95 -5.75 -7.94
CA TRP A 6 -1.45 -6.06 -9.26
C TRP A 6 -2.97 -5.93 -9.28
N TYR A 7 -3.46 -4.95 -10.04
CA TYR A 7 -4.88 -4.76 -10.36
C TYR A 7 -5.20 -5.53 -11.64
N PHE A 8 -6.30 -6.26 -11.64
CA PHE A 8 -6.79 -6.95 -12.82
C PHE A 8 -8.31 -7.10 -12.82
N GLY A 9 -8.88 -7.17 -14.03
CA GLY A 9 -10.28 -7.51 -14.23
C GLY A 9 -10.40 -8.85 -14.95
N THR A 10 -11.48 -9.59 -14.73
CA THR A 10 -11.73 -10.89 -15.37
C THR A 10 -13.05 -10.90 -16.13
N ARG A 11 -13.12 -11.61 -17.27
CA ARG A 11 -14.34 -11.74 -18.11
C ARG A 11 -15.48 -12.48 -17.42
N ARG A 12 -15.14 -13.27 -16.40
CA ARG A 12 -16.08 -14.03 -15.59
C ARG A 12 -15.97 -13.66 -14.12
N ARG A 13 -16.97 -14.08 -13.35
CA ARG A 13 -16.97 -14.00 -11.90
C ARG A 13 -16.34 -15.24 -11.27
N TYR A 14 -15.82 -15.08 -10.07
CA TYR A 14 -15.28 -16.15 -9.23
C TYR A 14 -16.06 -16.23 -7.92
N ASP A 15 -17.34 -16.59 -7.99
CA ASP A 15 -18.30 -16.42 -6.88
C ASP A 15 -17.85 -17.00 -5.54
N GLY A 16 -17.03 -18.06 -5.54
CA GLY A 16 -16.43 -18.67 -4.34
C GLY A 16 -15.36 -17.84 -3.62
N VAL A 17 -14.92 -16.70 -4.17
CA VAL A 17 -13.86 -15.84 -3.59
C VAL A 17 -14.46 -14.68 -2.78
N PRO A 18 -14.34 -14.63 -1.44
CA PRO A 18 -14.90 -13.53 -0.66
C PRO A 18 -14.31 -12.15 -1.02
N HIS A 19 -14.96 -11.08 -0.53
CA HIS A 19 -14.50 -9.70 -0.72
C HIS A 19 -13.02 -9.51 -0.32
N HIS A 20 -12.61 -10.15 0.78
CA HIS A 20 -11.24 -10.13 1.29
C HIS A 20 -10.75 -11.56 1.50
N THR A 21 -9.60 -11.88 0.92
CA THR A 21 -8.98 -13.21 1.03
C THR A 21 -7.50 -13.07 1.37
N ILE A 22 -7.01 -13.83 2.36
CA ILE A 22 -5.59 -13.91 2.70
C ILE A 22 -5.09 -15.31 2.32
N LEU A 23 -4.09 -15.36 1.45
CA LEU A 23 -3.38 -16.58 1.09
C LEU A 23 -2.05 -16.60 1.85
N LEU A 24 -1.92 -17.51 2.81
CA LEU A 24 -0.73 -17.63 3.63
C LEU A 24 0.31 -18.51 2.93
N GLY A 25 1.52 -17.96 2.76
CA GLY A 25 2.67 -18.71 2.29
C GLY A 25 3.23 -19.68 3.33
N PRO A 26 4.10 -20.61 2.94
CA PRO A 26 4.55 -21.70 3.80
C PRO A 26 5.53 -21.27 4.91
N ARG A 27 6.16 -20.08 4.81
CA ARG A 27 7.27 -19.66 5.69
C ARG A 27 7.10 -18.28 6.33
N TYR A 28 5.94 -17.98 6.92
CA TYR A 28 5.61 -16.65 7.47
C TYR A 28 6.77 -15.90 8.17
N LYS A 29 7.39 -16.47 9.22
CA LYS A 29 8.47 -15.80 9.97
C LYS A 29 9.71 -15.52 9.12
N ARG A 30 10.10 -16.47 8.27
CA ARG A 30 11.28 -16.29 7.39
C ARG A 30 11.00 -15.27 6.30
N LEU A 31 9.79 -15.26 5.73
CA LEU A 31 9.36 -14.27 4.76
C LEU A 31 9.46 -12.84 5.35
N LEU A 32 9.03 -12.64 6.60
CA LEU A 32 9.20 -11.35 7.27
C LEU A 32 10.68 -10.96 7.46
N THR A 33 11.53 -11.88 7.91
CA THR A 33 12.98 -11.64 8.02
C THR A 33 13.62 -11.32 6.66
N ASP A 34 13.21 -12.02 5.60
CA ASP A 34 13.67 -11.78 4.23
C ASP A 34 13.29 -10.36 3.77
N ILE A 35 12.08 -9.89 4.08
CA ILE A 35 11.55 -8.57 3.69
C ILE A 35 12.14 -7.41 4.50
N PHE A 36 12.10 -7.49 5.83
CA PHE A 36 12.43 -6.37 6.72
C PHE A 36 13.94 -6.30 7.01
N ASP A 37 14.55 -7.44 7.35
CA ASP A 37 15.94 -7.48 7.79
C ASP A 37 16.89 -7.57 6.60
N ARG A 38 16.74 -8.64 5.81
CA ARG A 38 17.64 -8.98 4.70
C ARG A 38 17.38 -8.18 3.43
N LYS A 39 16.16 -7.67 3.27
CA LYS A 39 15.69 -6.87 2.12
C LYS A 39 15.83 -7.63 0.81
N VAL A 40 15.58 -8.94 0.81
CA VAL A 40 15.63 -9.78 -0.38
C VAL A 40 14.22 -10.08 -0.85
N LEU A 41 13.98 -10.03 -2.17
CA LEU A 41 12.73 -10.46 -2.74
C LEU A 41 12.66 -11.99 -2.62
N ALA A 42 11.67 -12.50 -1.90
CA ALA A 42 11.49 -13.93 -1.70
C ALA A 42 10.80 -14.57 -2.91
N ASP A 43 11.14 -15.84 -3.17
CA ASP A 43 10.50 -16.65 -4.22
C ASP A 43 9.10 -17.13 -3.81
N ASP A 44 8.79 -17.15 -2.50
CA ASP A 44 7.46 -17.41 -1.95
C ASP A 44 6.80 -16.12 -1.43
N PHE A 45 5.48 -16.14 -1.32
CA PHE A 45 4.71 -14.97 -0.90
C PHE A 45 3.47 -15.34 -0.08
N SER A 46 3.02 -14.38 0.73
CA SER A 46 1.67 -14.36 1.29
C SER A 46 0.93 -13.22 0.61
N LEU A 47 -0.27 -13.50 0.12
CA LEU A 47 -1.03 -12.57 -0.69
C LEU A 47 -2.28 -12.10 0.05
N TYR A 48 -2.62 -10.84 -0.17
CA TYR A 48 -3.94 -10.33 0.12
C TYR A 48 -4.65 -10.07 -1.21
N LEU A 49 -5.76 -10.78 -1.43
CA LEU A 49 -6.62 -10.64 -2.61
C LEU A 49 -7.89 -9.91 -2.22
N HIS A 50 -8.20 -8.85 -2.95
CA HIS A 50 -9.39 -8.03 -2.79
C HIS A 50 -10.31 -8.21 -4.01
N ARG A 51 -11.55 -8.66 -3.80
CA ARG A 51 -12.62 -8.79 -4.80
C ARG A 51 -13.80 -7.88 -4.42
N PRO A 52 -13.73 -6.56 -4.66
CA PRO A 52 -14.79 -5.66 -4.23
C PRO A 52 -16.14 -5.94 -4.91
N THR A 53 -16.14 -6.54 -6.11
CA THR A 53 -17.35 -6.98 -6.81
C THR A 53 -18.10 -8.11 -6.10
N ALA A 54 -17.54 -8.69 -5.05
CA ALA A 54 -18.29 -9.55 -4.12
C ALA A 54 -19.39 -8.80 -3.36
N THR A 55 -19.22 -7.49 -3.16
CA THR A 55 -20.17 -6.66 -2.42
C THR A 55 -20.83 -5.62 -3.31
N ASP A 56 -20.10 -5.04 -4.25
CA ASP A 56 -20.61 -4.02 -5.15
C ASP A 56 -20.33 -4.41 -6.61
N THR A 57 -21.36 -4.95 -7.27
CA THR A 57 -21.26 -5.41 -8.66
C THR A 57 -21.07 -4.27 -9.66
N SER A 58 -21.30 -3.00 -9.27
CA SER A 58 -21.12 -1.86 -10.17
C SER A 58 -19.65 -1.55 -10.47
N LEU A 59 -18.71 -2.16 -9.74
CA LEU A 59 -17.28 -1.96 -9.88
C LEU A 59 -16.64 -2.74 -11.04
N ALA A 60 -17.43 -3.54 -11.77
CA ALA A 60 -17.03 -4.18 -13.01
C ALA A 60 -18.23 -4.26 -13.97
N PRO A 61 -18.00 -4.50 -15.28
CA PRO A 61 -19.08 -4.82 -16.20
C PRO A 61 -19.87 -6.07 -15.77
N ASP A 62 -21.10 -6.20 -16.28
CA ASP A 62 -21.95 -7.35 -15.99
C ASP A 62 -21.23 -8.68 -16.30
N GLY A 63 -21.30 -9.61 -15.35
CA GLY A 63 -20.65 -10.92 -15.46
C GLY A 63 -19.13 -10.92 -15.25
N CYS A 64 -18.50 -9.77 -15.00
CA CYS A 64 -17.07 -9.64 -14.73
C CYS A 64 -16.79 -9.47 -13.23
N ASP A 65 -15.54 -9.71 -12.81
CA ASP A 65 -15.04 -9.32 -11.49
C ASP A 65 -13.85 -8.36 -11.64
N ALA A 66 -13.69 -7.48 -10.65
CA ALA A 66 -12.51 -6.63 -10.50
C ALA A 66 -11.72 -7.08 -9.27
N PHE A 67 -10.40 -7.05 -9.37
CA PHE A 67 -9.50 -7.46 -8.30
C PHE A 67 -8.33 -6.51 -8.14
N TYR A 68 -7.78 -6.49 -6.94
CA TYR A 68 -6.33 -6.33 -6.79
C TYR A 68 -5.77 -7.39 -5.87
N VAL A 69 -4.51 -7.77 -6.12
CA VAL A 69 -3.71 -8.58 -5.23
C VAL A 69 -2.50 -7.79 -4.76
N LEU A 70 -2.17 -7.94 -3.48
CA LEU A 70 -1.08 -7.28 -2.80
C LEU A 70 -0.12 -8.34 -2.26
N SER A 71 1.16 -8.19 -2.60
CA SER A 71 2.27 -8.97 -2.03
C SER A 71 3.22 -8.05 -1.25
N PRO A 72 3.53 -8.33 0.02
CA PRO A 72 4.58 -7.65 0.76
C PRO A 72 5.96 -7.93 0.16
N VAL A 73 6.74 -6.88 -0.10
CA VAL A 73 8.08 -6.99 -0.70
C VAL A 73 9.06 -6.06 0.03
N PRO A 74 10.40 -6.24 -0.12
CA PRO A 74 11.35 -5.25 0.35
C PRO A 74 11.09 -3.87 -0.28
N HIS A 75 11.42 -2.81 0.45
CA HIS A 75 11.50 -1.47 -0.14
C HIS A 75 12.75 -1.36 -1.05
N LEU A 76 12.92 -0.24 -1.76
CA LEU A 76 13.93 -0.08 -2.82
C LEU A 76 15.40 -0.30 -2.40
N GLN A 77 15.74 -0.27 -1.10
CA GLN A 77 17.10 -0.69 -0.67
C GLN A 77 17.37 -2.19 -0.86
N GLY A 78 16.38 -3.01 -1.20
CA GLY A 78 16.59 -4.42 -1.55
C GLY A 78 17.27 -4.63 -2.90
N GLY A 79 17.43 -3.58 -3.71
CA GLY A 79 18.19 -3.63 -4.96
C GLY A 79 17.50 -4.36 -6.11
N THR A 80 16.26 -4.81 -5.96
CA THR A 80 15.46 -5.39 -7.04
C THR A 80 15.23 -4.35 -8.15
N ASP A 81 15.64 -4.69 -9.37
CA ASP A 81 15.28 -3.92 -10.56
C ASP A 81 13.85 -4.27 -11.00
N TRP A 82 12.90 -3.42 -10.60
CA TRP A 82 11.49 -3.59 -10.92
C TRP A 82 11.16 -3.38 -12.40
N SER A 83 12.04 -2.74 -13.18
CA SER A 83 11.82 -2.61 -14.64
C SER A 83 11.95 -3.95 -15.36
N VAL A 84 12.68 -4.90 -14.76
CA VAL A 84 12.87 -6.27 -15.26
C VAL A 84 12.00 -7.26 -14.49
N MET A 85 12.00 -7.19 -13.15
CA MET A 85 11.40 -8.21 -12.28
C MET A 85 9.86 -8.15 -12.21
N ALA A 86 9.23 -7.01 -12.52
CA ALA A 86 7.82 -6.80 -12.23
C ALA A 86 6.89 -7.81 -12.95
N GLU A 87 7.16 -8.12 -14.22
CA GLU A 87 6.31 -9.02 -14.99
C GLU A 87 6.51 -10.49 -14.58
N ASP A 88 7.75 -10.91 -14.34
CA ASP A 88 8.05 -12.27 -13.85
C ASP A 88 7.38 -12.50 -12.48
N TYR A 89 7.44 -11.51 -11.59
CA TYR A 89 6.80 -11.58 -10.30
C TYR A 89 5.26 -11.58 -10.42
N ARG A 90 4.69 -10.80 -11.35
CA ARG A 90 3.26 -10.84 -11.67
C ARG A 90 2.82 -12.23 -12.14
N LEU A 91 3.58 -12.84 -13.04
CA LEU A 91 3.30 -14.18 -13.56
C LEU A 91 3.35 -15.24 -12.45
N ALA A 92 4.33 -15.16 -11.55
CA ALA A 92 4.41 -16.05 -10.40
C ALA A 92 3.16 -15.93 -9.50
N ILE A 93 2.70 -14.71 -9.21
CA ILE A 93 1.46 -14.47 -8.47
C ILE A 93 0.24 -15.00 -9.24
N ALA A 94 0.16 -14.77 -10.54
CA ALA A 94 -0.94 -15.25 -11.38
C ALA A 94 -1.03 -16.78 -11.35
N GLY A 95 0.10 -17.48 -11.47
CA GLY A 95 0.18 -18.92 -11.37
C GLY A 95 -0.28 -19.45 -10.01
N GLU A 96 0.12 -18.80 -8.91
CA GLU A 96 -0.32 -19.21 -7.58
C GLU A 96 -1.82 -18.99 -7.36
N LEU A 97 -2.36 -17.85 -7.81
CA LEU A 97 -3.79 -17.58 -7.77
C LEU A 97 -4.56 -18.58 -8.63
N ALA A 98 -4.06 -18.91 -9.83
CA ALA A 98 -4.65 -19.89 -10.73
C ALA A 98 -4.68 -21.29 -10.12
N ARG A 99 -3.62 -21.69 -9.42
CA ARG A 99 -3.52 -22.98 -8.75
C ARG A 99 -4.45 -23.11 -7.54
N THR A 100 -4.88 -21.98 -6.96
CA THR A 100 -5.58 -21.94 -5.68
C THR A 100 -7.01 -21.44 -5.81
N VAL A 101 -7.21 -20.12 -5.83
CA VAL A 101 -8.52 -19.48 -5.65
C VAL A 101 -9.14 -18.96 -6.94
N LEU A 102 -8.38 -18.87 -8.03
CA LEU A 102 -8.83 -18.36 -9.34
C LEU A 102 -8.49 -19.33 -10.49
N PRO A 103 -9.01 -20.57 -10.51
CA PRO A 103 -8.65 -21.57 -11.52
C PRO A 103 -8.82 -21.08 -12.96
N GLY A 104 -7.80 -21.20 -13.81
CA GLY A 104 -7.86 -20.70 -15.19
C GLY A 104 -7.78 -19.17 -15.33
N LEU A 105 -7.25 -18.47 -14.32
CA LEU A 105 -7.12 -17.00 -14.31
C LEU A 105 -6.50 -16.41 -15.58
N GLU A 106 -5.44 -17.04 -16.11
CA GLU A 106 -4.66 -16.50 -17.23
C GLU A 106 -5.52 -16.21 -18.46
N ASP A 107 -6.48 -17.08 -18.77
CA ASP A 107 -7.39 -16.93 -19.92
C ASP A 107 -8.49 -15.90 -19.68
N GLU A 108 -8.72 -15.48 -18.45
CA GLU A 108 -9.85 -14.64 -18.07
C GLU A 108 -9.49 -13.16 -17.92
N ILE A 109 -8.21 -12.81 -17.81
CA ILE A 109 -7.75 -11.44 -17.59
C ILE A 109 -8.09 -10.54 -18.79
N VAL A 110 -8.79 -9.44 -18.55
CA VAL A 110 -9.11 -8.40 -19.58
C VAL A 110 -8.35 -7.11 -19.41
N SER A 111 -7.86 -6.85 -18.20
CA SER A 111 -7.12 -5.64 -17.86
C SER A 111 -6.10 -6.00 -16.80
N SER A 112 -4.94 -5.37 -16.87
CA SER A 112 -3.83 -5.60 -15.96
C SER A 112 -3.10 -4.28 -15.73
N ARG A 113 -2.83 -3.96 -14.47
CA ARG A 113 -2.01 -2.81 -14.08
C ARG A 113 -1.22 -3.12 -12.83
N LEU A 114 0.06 -2.76 -12.85
CA LEU A 114 0.97 -2.96 -11.73
C LEU A 114 1.25 -1.65 -11.00
N LEU A 115 1.53 -1.76 -9.71
CA LEU A 115 2.27 -0.80 -8.91
C LEU A 115 3.38 -1.54 -8.17
N THR A 116 4.58 -1.01 -8.27
CA THR A 116 5.79 -1.53 -7.62
C THR A 116 6.29 -0.55 -6.56
N PRO A 117 7.30 -0.92 -5.76
CA PRO A 117 7.99 0.02 -4.89
C PRO A 117 8.52 1.25 -5.63
N GLN A 118 8.89 1.11 -6.90
CA GLN A 118 9.35 2.22 -7.74
C GLN A 118 8.22 3.24 -7.99
N ASP A 119 7.01 2.76 -8.29
CA ASP A 119 5.83 3.62 -8.47
C ASP A 119 5.51 4.44 -7.22
N PHE A 120 5.64 3.85 -6.02
CA PHE A 120 5.39 4.59 -4.78
C PHE A 120 6.41 5.70 -4.57
N GLN A 121 7.67 5.47 -4.91
CA GLN A 121 8.69 6.52 -4.83
C GLN A 121 8.41 7.62 -5.85
N ASP A 122 8.20 7.26 -7.10
CA ASP A 122 8.17 8.23 -8.20
C ASP A 122 6.87 9.02 -8.24
N ARG A 123 5.74 8.40 -7.87
CA ARG A 123 4.42 9.03 -7.98
C ARG A 123 3.89 9.59 -6.66
N LEU A 124 4.27 8.98 -5.53
CA LEU A 124 3.78 9.37 -4.21
C LEU A 124 4.85 9.99 -3.32
N SER A 125 6.07 10.16 -3.85
CA SER A 125 7.23 10.64 -3.09
C SER A 125 7.50 9.82 -1.84
N SER A 126 7.13 8.54 -1.84
CA SER A 126 7.38 7.64 -0.72
C SER A 126 8.86 7.35 -0.60
N PHE A 127 9.47 7.75 0.51
CA PHE A 127 10.89 7.51 0.77
C PHE A 127 11.25 6.03 0.62
N ARG A 128 12.23 5.72 -0.24
CA ARG A 128 12.66 4.36 -0.59
C ARG A 128 11.53 3.48 -1.16
N GLY A 129 10.46 4.08 -1.67
CA GLY A 129 9.29 3.36 -2.14
C GLY A 129 8.49 2.68 -1.02
N ALA A 130 8.60 3.11 0.24
CA ALA A 130 7.88 2.49 1.35
C ALA A 130 6.36 2.71 1.23
N ALA A 131 5.59 1.63 1.05
CA ALA A 131 4.14 1.70 0.84
C ALA A 131 3.34 2.18 2.08
N PHE A 132 3.90 1.99 3.28
CA PHE A 132 3.24 2.35 4.55
C PHE A 132 4.04 3.37 5.39
N GLY A 133 5.06 4.00 4.79
CA GLY A 133 5.90 4.97 5.50
C GLY A 133 6.75 4.31 6.59
N LEU A 134 6.67 4.86 7.81
CA LEU A 134 7.43 4.41 8.98
C LEU A 134 7.12 2.96 9.34
N GLU A 135 8.13 2.27 9.88
CA GLU A 135 8.01 0.88 10.28
C GLU A 135 7.08 0.75 11.49
N PRO A 136 6.24 -0.29 11.58
CA PRO A 136 5.32 -0.47 12.72
C PRO A 136 6.03 -1.01 13.98
N ILE A 137 7.18 -0.43 14.34
CA ILE A 137 7.83 -0.66 15.63
C ILE A 137 7.30 0.33 16.67
N LEU A 138 7.40 -0.02 17.95
CA LEU A 138 6.86 0.78 19.05
C LEU A 138 7.36 2.24 19.02
N THR A 139 8.65 2.43 18.80
CA THR A 139 9.32 3.74 18.77
C THR A 139 9.01 4.58 17.53
N GLN A 140 8.25 4.05 16.57
CA GLN A 140 7.80 4.76 15.37
C GLN A 140 6.26 4.75 15.24
N SER A 141 5.57 4.39 16.32
CA SER A 141 4.12 4.22 16.34
C SER A 141 3.44 5.21 17.28
N ALA A 142 2.18 5.52 16.99
CA ALA A 142 1.29 6.36 17.80
C ALA A 142 1.96 7.67 18.26
N TRP A 143 2.17 7.83 19.58
CA TRP A 143 2.76 9.02 20.19
C TRP A 143 4.17 9.33 19.70
N PHE A 144 4.95 8.32 19.32
CA PHE A 144 6.34 8.49 18.88
C PHE A 144 6.48 8.89 17.41
N ARG A 145 5.37 9.12 16.72
CA ARG A 145 5.40 9.68 15.35
C ARG A 145 5.75 11.17 15.40
N PRO A 146 6.30 11.73 14.31
CA PRO A 146 6.40 13.18 14.16
C PRO A 146 5.06 13.85 14.45
N HIS A 147 5.10 14.89 15.29
CA HIS A 147 3.90 15.63 15.66
C HIS A 147 3.50 16.62 14.55
N ASN A 148 2.23 17.03 14.57
CA ASN A 148 1.63 17.88 13.56
C ASN A 148 2.21 19.30 13.47
N LYS A 149 3.00 19.74 14.46
CA LYS A 149 3.71 21.01 14.46
C LYS A 149 5.21 20.74 14.58
N SER A 150 6.01 21.36 13.72
CA SER A 150 7.46 21.26 13.78
C SER A 150 8.00 21.86 15.07
N GLU A 151 8.96 21.17 15.69
CA GLU A 151 9.71 21.68 16.85
C GLU A 151 10.85 22.62 16.43
N ASP A 152 11.33 22.49 15.18
CA ASP A 152 12.51 23.20 14.68
C ASP A 152 12.15 24.44 13.83
N ILE A 153 11.04 24.39 13.10
CA ILE A 153 10.66 25.42 12.11
C ILE A 153 9.35 26.05 12.51
N GLN A 154 9.39 27.37 12.75
CA GLN A 154 8.18 28.15 13.03
C GLN A 154 7.21 28.10 11.84
N ASN A 155 5.92 27.94 12.16
CA ASN A 155 4.82 27.87 11.19
C ASN A 155 4.92 26.72 10.16
N LEU A 156 5.71 25.68 10.45
CA LEU A 156 5.70 24.43 9.69
C LEU A 156 4.82 23.39 10.39
N TYR A 157 3.89 22.83 9.61
CA TYR A 157 2.92 21.83 10.06
C TYR A 157 3.01 20.57 9.21
N LEU A 158 2.78 19.42 9.84
CA LEU A 158 2.85 18.10 9.22
C LEU A 158 1.47 17.43 9.30
N VAL A 159 1.10 16.69 8.26
CA VAL A 159 -0.17 15.96 8.18
C VAL A 159 -0.02 14.71 7.33
N GLY A 160 -0.76 13.66 7.68
CA GLY A 160 -0.86 12.44 6.87
C GLY A 160 -0.39 11.19 7.60
N ALA A 161 -0.18 10.11 6.85
CA ALA A 161 0.02 8.76 7.41
C ALA A 161 1.37 8.57 8.14
N GLY A 162 2.34 9.45 7.88
CA GLY A 162 3.62 9.49 8.59
C GLY A 162 3.54 10.21 9.94
N THR A 163 2.55 11.10 10.10
CA THR A 163 2.42 12.02 11.22
C THR A 163 1.49 11.44 12.28
N HIS A 164 1.56 11.97 13.50
CA HIS A 164 0.54 11.74 14.53
C HIS A 164 -0.88 11.98 13.97
N PRO A 165 -1.89 11.16 14.33
CA PRO A 165 -1.83 9.99 15.21
C PRO A 165 -1.36 8.68 14.53
N GLY A 166 -1.32 8.63 13.20
CA GLY A 166 -0.77 7.49 12.47
C GLY A 166 -1.38 7.21 11.11
N ALA A 167 -1.09 6.01 10.59
CA ALA A 167 -1.46 5.56 9.26
C ALA A 167 -2.92 5.07 9.15
N GLY A 168 -3.34 4.79 7.91
CA GLY A 168 -4.71 4.37 7.57
C GLY A 168 -5.67 5.56 7.42
N LEU A 169 -6.80 5.34 6.73
CA LEU A 169 -7.79 6.40 6.48
C LEU A 169 -8.22 7.13 7.77
N PRO A 170 -8.58 6.45 8.88
CA PRO A 170 -8.94 7.14 10.11
C PRO A 170 -7.80 7.96 10.71
N GLY A 171 -6.58 7.44 10.67
CA GLY A 171 -5.39 8.11 11.20
C GLY A 171 -5.04 9.38 10.42
N VAL A 172 -5.06 9.28 9.09
CA VAL A 172 -4.82 10.42 8.18
C VAL A 172 -5.86 11.52 8.37
N LEU A 173 -7.15 11.16 8.42
CA LEU A 173 -8.23 12.13 8.64
C LEU A 173 -8.14 12.80 10.02
N SER A 174 -7.79 12.02 11.05
CA SER A 174 -7.57 12.56 12.40
C SER A 174 -6.38 13.50 12.44
N SER A 175 -5.30 13.17 11.71
CA SER A 175 -4.12 14.04 11.56
C SER A 175 -4.50 15.40 10.96
N ALA A 176 -5.34 15.40 9.92
CA ALA A 176 -5.85 16.63 9.32
C ALA A 176 -6.71 17.44 10.30
N ARG A 177 -7.61 16.78 11.03
CA ARG A 177 -8.48 17.44 12.02
C ARG A 177 -7.69 18.09 13.17
N VAL A 178 -6.56 17.52 13.57
CA VAL A 178 -5.68 18.14 14.60
C VAL A 178 -5.18 19.51 14.12
N LEU A 179 -4.94 19.69 12.81
CA LEU A 179 -4.48 20.97 12.28
C LEU A 179 -5.49 22.10 12.44
N ASP A 180 -6.80 21.82 12.48
CA ASP A 180 -7.84 22.82 12.74
C ASP A 180 -7.62 23.57 14.07
N SER A 181 -6.92 22.94 15.03
CA SER A 181 -6.60 23.54 16.33
C SER A 181 -5.18 24.09 16.43
N LEU A 182 -4.28 23.73 15.50
CA LEU A 182 -2.86 24.09 15.57
C LEU A 182 -2.44 25.17 14.59
N VAL A 183 -3.10 25.23 13.43
CA VAL A 183 -2.82 26.21 12.38
C VAL A 183 -3.62 27.48 12.69
N PRO A 184 -2.96 28.62 12.93
CA PRO A 184 -3.65 29.89 13.13
C PRO A 184 -4.48 30.27 11.91
N ASP A 185 -5.56 31.02 12.14
CA ASP A 185 -6.31 31.61 11.04
C ASP A 185 -5.41 32.48 10.15
N ALA A 186 -5.65 32.44 8.84
CA ALA A 186 -4.83 33.18 7.88
C ALA A 186 -4.81 34.69 8.15
N SER A 187 -5.89 35.24 8.73
CA SER A 187 -5.97 36.66 9.09
C SER A 187 -4.97 37.05 10.17
N HIS A 188 -4.67 36.15 11.12
CA HIS A 188 -3.63 36.36 12.12
C HIS A 188 -2.24 36.36 11.48
N LEU A 189 -1.98 35.48 10.51
CA LEU A 189 -0.68 35.40 9.83
C LEU A 189 -0.41 36.63 8.95
N ALA A 190 -1.43 37.17 8.27
CA ALA A 190 -1.30 38.35 7.41
C ALA A 190 -0.83 39.60 8.19
N SER A 191 -1.34 39.77 9.42
CA SER A 191 -0.97 40.90 10.29
C SER A 191 0.51 40.92 10.69
N LEU A 192 1.17 39.75 10.70
CA LEU A 192 2.60 39.61 11.04
C LEU A 192 3.54 39.95 9.89
N VAL A 193 3.04 39.96 8.64
CA VAL A 193 3.85 40.27 7.44
C VAL A 193 3.80 41.76 7.09
N THR A 194 2.74 42.46 7.54
CA THR A 194 2.53 43.89 7.31
C THR A 194 3.10 44.79 8.42
N ALA A 195 3.66 44.22 9.48
CA ALA A 195 4.31 44.91 10.59
C ALA A 195 5.83 44.79 10.49
#